data_AF-A0A162ES20-F1
#
_entry.id   AF-A0A162ES20-F1
#
_cell.length_a   1.000
_cell.length_b   1.000
_cell.length_c   1.000
_cell.angle_alpha   90.00
_cell.angle_beta   90.00
_cell.angle_gamma   90.00
#
_symmetry.space_group_name_H-M   'P 1'
#
loop_
_entity.id
_entity.type
_entity.pdbx_description
1 polymer ?
#
loop_
_entity_poly.entity_id
_entity_poly.type
_entity_poly.pdbx_seq_one_letter_code
_entity_poly.pdbx_strand_id
1 'polypeptide(L)'
;MQQQNNMQQSFEVQSQTQAQPLAYQEPPQVLSVKDSLYISDMLSWNLDAMKKAHFYAEQCQDIEIKQALETAGRMHQKHYDSILSHFQNQQQNQNSTIQQH
;
A
#
# COMPACT_ATOMS: atom_id res chain seq x y z
N MET A 1 69.66 -19.39 -23.73
CA MET A 1 69.82 -19.92 -22.36
C MET A 1 69.42 -18.78 -21.42
N GLN A 2 68.22 -18.83 -20.83
CA GLN A 2 67.94 -19.38 -19.48
C GLN A 2 68.85 -18.72 -18.44
N GLN A 3 68.39 -18.08 -17.36
CA GLN A 3 67.35 -18.48 -16.41
C GLN A 3 67.10 -17.26 -15.50
N GLN A 4 65.89 -16.70 -15.42
CA GLN A 4 64.90 -16.91 -14.36
C GLN A 4 65.47 -17.10 -12.93
N ASN A 5 65.23 -16.13 -12.05
CA ASN A 5 64.69 -16.41 -10.72
C ASN A 5 64.10 -15.16 -10.04
N ASN A 6 62.90 -15.37 -9.50
CA ASN A 6 61.96 -14.38 -8.99
C ASN A 6 61.48 -14.92 -7.64
N MET A 7 61.77 -14.22 -6.54
CA MET A 7 61.25 -14.44 -5.17
C MET A 7 61.89 -13.34 -4.31
N GLN A 8 61.25 -12.60 -3.42
CA GLN A 8 59.92 -12.65 -2.85
C GLN A 8 59.78 -11.35 -2.05
N GLN A 9 58.75 -10.54 -2.28
CA GLN A 9 58.34 -9.59 -1.26
C GLN A 9 56.83 -9.60 -1.16
N SER A 10 56.40 -10.09 0.00
CA SER A 10 55.04 -10.28 0.48
C SER A 10 54.20 -9.02 0.36
N PHE A 11 53.11 -9.11 -0.41
CA PHE A 11 51.95 -8.26 -0.23
C PHE A 11 50.90 -9.07 0.55
N GLU A 12 50.70 -8.68 1.80
CA GLU A 12 49.61 -9.16 2.64
C GLU A 12 48.27 -8.71 2.03
N VAL A 13 47.44 -9.68 1.66
CA VAL A 13 46.05 -9.44 1.28
C VAL A 13 45.24 -9.39 2.58
N GLN A 14 44.97 -8.17 3.04
CA GLN A 14 44.03 -7.93 4.13
C GLN A 14 42.60 -7.90 3.56
N SER A 15 41.94 -9.05 3.59
CA SER A 15 40.52 -9.20 3.28
C SER A 15 39.67 -8.80 4.49
N GLN A 16 39.27 -7.52 4.57
CA GLN A 16 38.12 -7.10 5.38
C GLN A 16 36.94 -6.80 4.46
N THR A 17 36.14 -7.82 4.17
CA THR A 17 34.81 -7.64 3.58
C THR A 17 33.85 -7.28 4.72
N GLN A 18 33.76 -5.99 5.04
CA GLN A 18 32.77 -5.48 5.98
C GLN A 18 31.41 -5.48 5.27
N ALA A 19 30.57 -6.47 5.57
CA ALA A 19 29.20 -6.54 5.09
C ALA A 19 28.40 -5.36 5.67
N GLN A 20 28.26 -4.29 4.89
CA GLN A 20 27.29 -3.22 5.18
C GLN A 20 25.87 -3.81 5.05
N PRO A 21 24.99 -3.60 6.04
CA PRO A 21 23.59 -3.99 5.89
C PRO A 21 22.98 -3.20 4.73
N LEU A 22 22.43 -3.92 3.75
CA LEU A 22 21.65 -3.34 2.66
C LEU A 22 20.44 -2.63 3.27
N ALA A 23 20.50 -1.30 3.36
CA ALA A 23 19.34 -0.47 3.66
C ALA A 23 18.41 -0.52 2.45
N TYR A 24 17.30 -1.25 2.56
CA TYR A 24 16.24 -1.20 1.56
C TYR A 24 15.61 0.19 1.59
N GLN A 25 15.56 0.87 0.45
CA GLN A 25 14.81 2.11 0.34
C GLN A 25 13.32 1.78 0.32
N GLU A 26 12.59 2.32 1.29
CA GLU A 26 11.14 2.27 1.27
C GLU A 26 10.62 3.14 0.10
N PRO A 27 9.60 2.68 -0.65
CA PRO A 27 9.03 3.48 -1.72
C PRO A 27 8.52 4.84 -1.20
N PRO A 28 8.61 5.90 -2.03
CA PRO A 28 8.06 7.20 -1.69
C PRO A 28 6.56 7.09 -1.34
N GLN A 29 6.16 7.76 -0.26
CA GLN A 29 4.77 7.83 0.21
C GLN A 29 3.93 8.80 -0.66
N VAL A 30 4.02 8.66 -1.98
CA VAL A 30 3.32 9.51 -2.96
C VAL A 30 2.27 8.68 -3.67
N LEU A 31 1.01 9.10 -3.57
CA LEU A 31 -0.08 8.53 -4.35
C LEU A 31 0.14 8.82 -5.84
N SER A 32 0.21 7.77 -6.65
CA SER A 32 0.23 7.90 -8.09
C SER A 32 -1.17 8.18 -8.65
N VAL A 33 -1.23 8.54 -9.92
CA VAL A 33 -2.50 8.67 -10.66
C VAL A 33 -3.26 7.34 -10.67
N LYS A 34 -2.54 6.20 -10.81
CA LYS A 34 -3.17 4.88 -10.81
C LYS A 34 -3.81 4.56 -9.45
N ASP A 35 -3.13 4.91 -8.36
CA ASP A 35 -3.67 4.71 -7.01
C ASP A 35 -4.96 5.52 -6.81
N SER A 36 -4.97 6.77 -7.29
CA SER A 36 -6.16 7.64 -7.22
C SER A 36 -7.35 7.07 -8.02
N LEU A 37 -7.10 6.49 -9.20
CA LEU A 37 -8.13 5.82 -9.99
C LEU A 37 -8.68 4.58 -9.27
N TYR A 38 -7.81 3.73 -8.71
CA TYR A 38 -8.25 2.56 -7.96
C TYR A 38 -9.02 2.93 -6.69
N ILE A 39 -8.62 3.98 -5.97
CA ILE A 39 -9.35 4.50 -4.82
C ILE A 39 -10.74 4.99 -5.23
N SER A 40 -10.85 5.72 -6.35
CA SER A 40 -12.13 6.17 -6.90
C SER A 40 -13.06 4.99 -7.23
N ASP A 41 -12.53 3.94 -7.85
CA ASP A 41 -13.28 2.72 -8.16
C ASP A 41 -13.75 2.03 -6.88
N MET A 42 -12.86 1.85 -5.89
CA MET A 42 -13.21 1.23 -4.61
C MET A 42 -14.30 1.99 -3.85
N LEU A 43 -14.24 3.33 -3.85
CA LEU A 43 -15.29 4.17 -3.25
C LEU A 43 -16.62 3.99 -3.99
N SER A 44 -16.59 3.99 -5.32
CA SER A 44 -17.78 3.83 -6.16
C SER A 44 -18.44 2.46 -5.94
N TRP A 45 -17.65 1.39 -5.90
CA TRP A 45 -18.14 0.03 -5.67
C TRP A 45 -18.79 -0.14 -4.30
N ASN A 46 -18.20 0.42 -3.23
CA ASN A 46 -18.82 0.34 -1.90
C ASN A 46 -20.11 1.17 -1.81
N LEU A 47 -20.17 2.32 -2.48
CA LEU A 47 -21.37 3.15 -2.53
C LEU A 47 -22.52 2.46 -3.27
N ASP A 48 -22.24 1.86 -4.42
CA ASP A 48 -23.26 1.14 -5.18
C ASP A 48 -23.71 -0.12 -4.45
N ALA A 49 -22.77 -0.85 -3.84
CA ALA A 49 -23.09 -2.06 -3.08
C ALA A 49 -23.98 -1.75 -1.87
N MET A 50 -23.67 -0.71 -1.07
CA MET A 50 -24.51 -0.36 0.08
C MET A 50 -25.93 0.07 -0.34
N LYS A 51 -26.05 0.85 -1.44
CA LYS A 51 -27.35 1.29 -1.96
C LYS A 51 -28.19 0.12 -2.47
N LYS A 52 -27.57 -0.80 -3.22
CA LYS A 52 -28.25 -1.98 -3.74
C LYS A 52 -28.66 -2.93 -2.61
N ALA A 53 -27.78 -3.15 -1.63
CA ALA A 53 -28.07 -3.99 -0.48
C ALA A 53 -29.29 -3.46 0.29
N HIS A 54 -29.33 -2.15 0.57
CA HIS A 54 -30.47 -1.52 1.23
C HIS A 54 -31.75 -1.60 0.39
N PHE A 55 -31.68 -1.25 -0.90
CA PHE A 55 -32.82 -1.35 -1.81
C PHE A 55 -33.41 -2.76 -1.85
N TYR A 56 -32.58 -3.80 -1.94
CA TYR A 56 -33.10 -5.18 -1.96
C TYR A 56 -33.61 -5.63 -0.58
N ALA A 57 -33.04 -5.16 0.52
CA ALA A 57 -33.52 -5.47 1.86
C ALA A 57 -34.95 -4.97 2.09
N GLU A 58 -35.33 -3.85 1.47
CA GLU A 58 -36.70 -3.31 1.52
C GLU A 58 -37.71 -4.18 0.74
N GLN A 59 -37.24 -4.86 -0.30
CA GLN A 59 -38.08 -5.69 -1.19
C GLN A 59 -38.20 -7.15 -0.72
N CYS A 60 -37.39 -7.57 0.26
CA CYS A 60 -37.39 -8.93 0.80
C CYS A 60 -38.43 -9.11 1.92
N GLN A 61 -39.16 -10.22 1.86
CA GLN A 61 -40.09 -10.65 2.91
C GLN A 61 -39.42 -11.63 3.89
N ASP A 62 -38.44 -12.40 3.41
CA ASP A 62 -37.65 -13.30 4.23
C ASP A 62 -36.76 -12.51 5.20
N ILE A 63 -36.92 -12.79 6.49
CA ILE A 63 -36.25 -12.07 7.57
C ILE A 63 -34.74 -12.32 7.56
N GLU A 64 -34.30 -13.55 7.28
CA GLU A 64 -32.88 -13.91 7.27
C GLU A 64 -32.17 -13.23 6.11
N ILE A 65 -32.78 -13.24 4.91
CA ILE A 65 -32.23 -12.57 3.73
C ILE A 65 -32.16 -11.05 3.96
N LYS A 66 -33.21 -10.46 4.51
CA LYS A 66 -33.23 -9.03 4.84
C LYS A 66 -32.09 -8.66 5.80
N GLN A 67 -31.90 -9.44 6.87
CA GLN A 67 -30.82 -9.21 7.84
C GLN A 67 -29.43 -9.36 7.21
N ALA A 68 -29.25 -10.33 6.33
CA ALA A 68 -28.00 -10.52 5.60
C ALA A 68 -27.68 -9.32 4.70
N LEU A 69 -28.67 -8.83 3.94
CA LEU A 69 -28.52 -7.64 3.08
C LEU A 69 -28.21 -6.38 3.90
N GLU A 70 -28.93 -6.16 5.00
CA GLU A 70 -28.67 -5.06 5.92
C GLU A 70 -27.25 -5.10 6.52
N THR A 71 -26.77 -6.30 6.84
CA THR A 71 -25.40 -6.50 7.35
C THR A 71 -24.36 -6.21 6.28
N ALA A 72 -24.58 -6.70 5.05
CA ALA A 72 -23.71 -6.39 3.92
C ALA A 72 -23.68 -4.88 3.62
N GLY A 73 -24.83 -4.21 3.66
CA GLY A 73 -24.93 -2.76 3.47
C GLY A 73 -24.09 -1.98 4.48
N ARG A 74 -24.22 -2.29 5.78
CA ARG A 74 -23.39 -1.69 6.85
C ARG A 74 -21.90 -1.96 6.69
N MET A 75 -21.53 -3.17 6.26
CA MET A 75 -20.14 -3.52 6.00
C MET A 75 -19.56 -2.65 4.88
N HIS A 76 -20.26 -2.50 3.75
CA HIS A 76 -19.82 -1.65 2.64
C HIS A 76 -19.72 -0.17 3.02
N GLN A 77 -20.66 0.35 3.83
CA GLN A 77 -20.56 1.70 4.38
C GLN A 77 -19.27 1.87 5.20
N LYS A 78 -19.00 0.95 6.14
CA LYS A 78 -17.78 1.00 6.95
C LYS A 78 -16.51 0.98 6.10
N HIS A 79 -16.47 0.18 5.04
CA HIS A 79 -15.34 0.14 4.12
C HIS A 79 -15.17 1.47 3.36
N TYR A 80 -16.26 2.05 2.86
CA TYR A 80 -16.24 3.37 2.22
C TYR A 80 -15.64 4.44 3.14
N ASP A 81 -16.15 4.53 4.36
CA ASP A 81 -15.70 5.53 5.34
C ASP A 81 -14.22 5.35 5.70
N SER A 82 -13.77 4.09 5.80
CA SER A 82 -12.37 3.76 6.12
C SER A 82 -11.42 4.16 4.99
N ILE A 83 -11.80 3.85 3.73
CA ILE A 83 -11.00 4.24 2.55
C ILE A 83 -10.96 5.76 2.43
N LEU A 84 -12.10 6.43 2.60
CA LEU A 84 -12.18 7.89 2.51
C LEU A 84 -11.30 8.57 3.57
N SER A 85 -11.35 8.10 4.81
CA SER A 85 -10.52 8.60 5.91
C SER A 85 -9.02 8.43 5.62
N HIS A 86 -8.60 7.23 5.19
CA HIS A 86 -7.19 6.99 4.82
C HIS A 86 -6.73 7.89 3.67
N PHE A 87 -7.57 8.09 2.65
CA PHE A 87 -7.25 8.94 1.52
C PHE A 87 -7.09 10.41 1.92
N GLN A 88 -8.00 10.94 2.75
CA GLN A 88 -7.92 12.31 3.27
C GLN A 88 -6.69 12.52 4.15
N ASN A 89 -6.39 11.56 5.04
CA ASN A 89 -5.21 11.63 5.91
C ASN A 89 -3.90 11.62 5.12
N GLN A 90 -3.81 10.81 4.05
CA GLN A 90 -2.63 10.80 3.18
C GLN A 90 -2.41 12.14 2.46
N GLN A 91 -3.49 12.78 1.97
CA GLN A 91 -3.37 14.11 1.37
C GLN A 91 -2.87 15.16 2.37
N GLN A 92 -3.34 15.12 3.63
CA GLN A 92 -2.89 16.05 4.67
C GLN A 92 -1.41 15.86 5.02
N ASN A 93 -0.93 14.62 5.11
CA ASN A 93 0.48 14.31 5.38
C ASN A 93 1.40 14.75 4.24
N GLN A 94 0.94 14.63 2.99
CA GLN A 94 1.71 15.05 1.82
C GLN A 94 1.88 16.58 1.78
N ASN A 95 0.83 17.35 2.09
CA ASN A 95 0.91 18.81 2.18
C ASN A 95 1.83 19.31 3.30
N SER A 96 1.90 18.57 4.42
CA SER A 96 2.75 18.93 5.57
C SER A 96 4.25 18.79 5.24
N THR A 97 4.62 17.80 4.42
CA THR A 97 6.02 17.56 4.00
C THR A 97 6.51 18.63 3.01
N ILE A 98 5.62 19.15 2.16
CA ILE A 98 5.95 20.18 1.15
C ILE A 98 6.22 21.55 1.80
N GLN A 99 5.64 21.86 2.98
CA GLN A 99 5.85 23.14 3.66
C GLN A 99 7.14 23.23 4.49
N GLN A 100 7.89 22.14 4.67
CA GLN A 100 9.16 22.13 5.43
C GLN A 100 10.40 22.30 4.56
N HIS A 101 10.24 22.56 3.25
CA HIS A 101 11.30 22.87 2.30
C HIS A 101 10.98 24.17 1.56
#